data_AF-A0A644X0J9-F1
#
_entry.id   AF-A0A644X0J9-F1
#
_cell.length_a   1.000
_cell.length_b   1.000
_cell.length_c   1.000
_cell.angle_alpha   90.00
_cell.angle_beta   90.00
_cell.angle_gamma   90.00
#
_symmetry.space_group_name_H-M   'P 1'
#
loop_
_entity.id
_entity.type
_entity.pdbx_description
1 polymer ?
#
loop_
_entity_poly.entity_id
_entity_poly.type
_entity_poly.pdbx_seq_one_letter_code
_entity_poly.pdbx_strand_id
1 'polypeptide(L)'
;MIEVNEIQKLIKRQKAYQKGILVMTEKLFDIQTQIATLTLKEMKKEKKIEKKSTDLLSSKDVRSMLEISASTLYRMRTYDNFPYVKIEGRKSVMFNKKDIEQYMANLKANKR
;
A
#
# COMPACT_ATOMS: atom_id res chain seq x y z
N MET A 1 46.76 43.13 -24.99
CA MET A 1 47.24 41.93 -24.26
C MET A 1 46.70 41.83 -22.83
N ILE A 2 46.58 42.93 -22.08
CA ILE A 2 46.09 42.92 -20.68
C ILE A 2 44.63 42.44 -20.58
N GLU A 3 43.72 42.97 -21.41
CA GLU A 3 42.30 42.56 -21.44
C GLU A 3 42.10 41.06 -21.73
N VAL A 4 42.87 40.50 -22.67
CA VAL A 4 42.81 39.06 -23.00
C VAL A 4 43.17 38.21 -21.77
N ASN A 5 44.14 38.65 -20.97
CA ASN A 5 44.55 37.96 -19.75
C ASN A 5 43.47 38.06 -18.64
N GLU A 6 42.80 39.22 -18.53
CA GLU A 6 41.68 39.40 -17.61
C GLU A 6 40.48 38.50 -17.96
N ILE A 7 40.11 38.45 -19.25
CA ILE A 7 39.05 37.59 -19.77
C ILE A 7 39.37 36.12 -19.48
N GLN A 8 40.61 35.68 -19.70
CA GLN A 8 41.03 34.32 -19.39
C GLN A 8 40.92 33.99 -17.90
N LYS A 9 41.24 34.92 -17.00
CA LYS A 9 41.07 34.76 -15.55
C LYS A 9 39.59 34.66 -15.15
N LEU A 10 38.72 35.43 -15.80
CA LEU A 10 37.27 35.37 -15.58
C LEU A 10 36.70 34.02 -16.03
N ILE A 11 37.07 33.54 -17.22
CA ILE A 11 36.64 32.23 -17.73
C ILE A 11 37.08 31.10 -16.79
N LYS A 12 38.32 31.14 -16.26
CA LYS A 12 38.79 30.16 -15.27
C LYS A 12 37.94 30.15 -14.00
N ARG A 13 37.59 31.33 -13.48
CA ARG A 13 36.69 31.46 -12.32
C ARG A 13 35.30 30.92 -12.61
N GLN A 14 34.74 31.27 -13.77
CA GLN A 14 33.43 30.77 -14.21
C GLN A 14 33.40 29.23 -14.25
N LYS A 15 34.43 28.60 -14.82
CA LYS A 15 34.55 27.12 -14.85
C LYS A 15 34.62 26.51 -13.45
N ALA A 16 35.34 27.15 -12.53
CA ALA A 16 35.41 26.69 -11.14
C ALA A 16 34.03 26.77 -10.46
N TYR A 17 33.28 27.85 -10.66
CA TYR A 17 31.91 27.98 -10.14
C TYR A 17 30.97 26.95 -10.76
N GLN A 18 31.04 26.71 -12.07
CA GLN A 18 30.24 25.68 -12.74
C GLN A 18 30.50 24.28 -12.15
N LYS A 19 31.77 23.94 -11.87
CA LYS A 19 32.11 22.68 -11.21
C LYS A 19 31.52 22.59 -9.81
N GLY A 20 31.55 23.69 -9.05
CA GLY A 20 30.92 23.76 -7.72
C GLY A 20 29.41 23.57 -7.77
N ILE A 21 28.74 24.23 -8.74
CA ILE A 21 27.30 24.10 -8.97
C ILE A 21 26.92 22.65 -9.31
N LEU A 22 27.73 21.97 -10.13
CA LEU A 22 27.47 20.57 -10.48
C LEU A 22 27.47 19.66 -9.25
N VAL A 23 28.49 19.78 -8.39
CA VAL A 23 28.58 18.99 -7.14
C VAL A 23 27.42 19.31 -6.19
N MET A 24 26.99 20.56 -6.10
CA MET A 24 25.82 20.94 -5.29
C MET A 24 24.53 20.35 -5.86
N THR A 25 24.41 20.28 -7.19
CA THR A 25 23.25 19.70 -7.87
C THR A 25 23.13 18.20 -7.61
N GLU A 26 24.25 17.47 -7.63
CA GLU A 26 24.28 16.04 -7.26
C GLU A 26 23.77 15.83 -5.82
N LYS A 27 24.25 16.62 -4.86
CA LYS A 27 23.79 16.56 -3.46
C LYS A 27 22.30 16.89 -3.31
N LEU A 28 21.79 17.85 -4.07
CA LEU A 28 20.35 18.18 -4.06
C LEU A 28 19.51 17.01 -4.59
N PHE A 29 19.99 16.31 -5.62
CA PHE A 29 19.32 15.13 -6.16
C PHE A 29 19.26 13.98 -5.15
N ASP A 30 20.34 13.76 -4.40
CA ASP A 30 20.37 12.76 -3.31
C ASP A 30 19.34 13.09 -2.22
N ILE A 31 19.26 14.36 -1.81
CA ILE A 31 18.28 14.82 -0.81
C ILE A 31 16.86 14.63 -1.35
N GLN A 32 16.58 15.00 -2.59
CA GLN A 32 15.27 14.80 -3.22
C GLN A 32 14.88 13.32 -3.27
N THR A 33 15.84 12.43 -3.54
CA THR A 33 15.62 10.97 -3.54
C THR A 33 15.27 10.45 -2.14
N GLN A 34 15.95 10.95 -1.10
CA GLN A 34 15.65 10.60 0.29
C GLN A 34 14.25 11.08 0.71
N ILE A 35 13.90 12.32 0.38
CA ILE A 35 12.56 12.88 0.62
C ILE A 35 11.50 12.01 -0.06
N ALA A 36 11.64 11.72 -1.35
CA ALA A 36 10.69 10.90 -2.09
C ALA A 36 10.51 9.51 -1.46
N THR A 37 11.61 8.89 -1.03
CA THR A 37 11.59 7.57 -0.36
C THR A 37 10.80 7.62 0.95
N LEU A 38 11.04 8.65 1.77
CA LEU A 38 10.35 8.84 3.05
C LEU A 38 8.86 9.14 2.84
N THR A 39 8.53 10.04 1.92
CA THR A 39 7.14 10.37 1.57
C THR A 39 6.38 9.12 1.10
N LEU A 40 6.97 8.31 0.21
CA LEU A 40 6.34 7.05 -0.22
C LEU A 40 6.16 6.05 0.93
N LYS A 41 7.09 6.01 1.89
CA LYS A 41 6.99 5.15 3.07
C LYS A 41 5.88 5.61 4.01
N GLU A 42 5.72 6.92 4.20
CA GLU A 42 4.65 7.52 4.99
C GLU A 42 3.28 7.34 4.34
N MET A 43 3.15 7.59 3.03
CA MET A 43 1.91 7.32 2.28
C MET A 43 1.47 5.85 2.38
N LYS A 44 2.42 4.90 2.44
CA LYS A 44 2.12 3.48 2.68
C LYS A 44 1.67 3.20 4.11
N LYS A 45 2.17 3.97 5.10
CA LYS A 45 1.70 3.90 6.49
C LYS A 45 0.32 4.54 6.65
N GLU A 46 0.04 5.66 5.98
CA GLU A 46 -1.29 6.27 5.93
C GLU A 46 -2.30 5.40 5.17
N LYS A 47 -1.92 4.60 4.19
CA LYS A 47 -2.83 3.54 3.67
C LYS A 47 -3.15 2.45 4.69
N LYS A 48 -2.45 2.39 5.84
CA LYS A 48 -2.87 1.66 7.04
C LYS A 48 -3.70 2.53 8.00
N ILE A 49 -4.32 3.62 7.52
CA ILE A 49 -5.44 4.25 8.23
C ILE A 49 -6.43 3.14 8.56
N GLU A 50 -6.70 3.03 9.86
CA GLU A 50 -7.68 2.16 10.50
C GLU A 50 -8.85 1.90 9.56
N LYS A 51 -8.98 0.64 9.11
CA LYS A 51 -10.28 0.18 8.63
C LYS A 51 -11.24 0.54 9.77
N LYS A 52 -12.09 1.56 9.59
CA LYS A 52 -13.37 1.63 10.31
C LYS A 52 -13.86 0.19 10.34
N SER A 53 -14.12 -0.34 11.53
CA SER A 53 -14.55 -1.72 11.74
C SER A 53 -15.88 -1.93 11.03
N THR A 54 -15.86 -2.02 9.71
CA THR A 54 -16.95 -2.58 8.95
C THR A 54 -16.88 -4.05 9.30
N ASP A 55 -17.96 -4.60 9.84
CA ASP A 55 -18.10 -6.03 10.13
C ASP A 55 -17.97 -6.90 8.85
N LEU A 56 -17.74 -6.27 7.69
CA LEU A 56 -17.48 -6.89 6.39
C LEU A 56 -16.01 -7.33 6.23
N LEU A 57 -15.84 -8.64 6.24
CA LEU A 57 -14.61 -9.39 6.00
C LEU A 57 -14.47 -9.76 4.52
N SER A 58 -13.23 -9.81 4.03
CA SER A 58 -12.92 -10.37 2.71
C SER A 58 -12.82 -11.90 2.75
N SER A 59 -12.83 -12.57 1.60
CA SER A 59 -12.57 -14.03 1.54
C SER A 59 -11.25 -14.43 2.19
N LYS A 60 -10.23 -13.56 2.12
CA LYS A 60 -8.94 -13.82 2.78
C LYS A 60 -9.09 -13.77 4.30
N ASP A 61 -9.79 -12.76 4.81
CA ASP A 61 -10.00 -12.57 6.25
C ASP A 61 -10.82 -13.74 6.84
N VAL A 62 -11.88 -14.19 6.15
CA VAL A 62 -12.69 -15.34 6.58
C VAL A 62 -11.89 -16.64 6.60
N ARG A 63 -11.06 -16.88 5.58
CA ARG A 63 -10.18 -18.06 5.53
C ARG A 63 -9.21 -18.09 6.69
N SER A 64 -8.62 -16.93 7.02
CA SER A 64 -7.73 -16.80 8.18
C SER A 64 -8.49 -16.97 9.49
N MET A 65 -9.70 -16.42 9.59
CA MET A 65 -10.53 -16.50 10.80
C MET A 65 -10.98 -17.93 11.12
N LEU A 66 -11.37 -18.71 10.10
CA LEU A 66 -11.86 -20.06 10.25
C LEU A 66 -10.78 -21.14 10.04
N GLU A 67 -9.55 -20.71 9.75
CA GLU A 67 -8.41 -21.58 9.41
C GLU A 67 -8.72 -22.59 8.27
N ILE A 68 -9.45 -22.13 7.25
CA ILE A 68 -9.87 -22.96 6.11
C ILE A 68 -9.20 -22.58 4.79
N SER A 69 -9.15 -23.55 3.87
CA SER A 69 -8.65 -23.34 2.51
C SER A 69 -9.62 -22.53 1.64
N ALA A 70 -9.12 -22.01 0.51
CA ALA A 70 -9.96 -21.28 -0.45
C ALA A 70 -11.02 -22.17 -1.09
N SER A 71 -10.67 -23.42 -1.40
CA SER A 71 -11.59 -24.41 -1.98
C SER A 71 -12.68 -24.81 -0.98
N THR A 72 -12.34 -24.93 0.30
CA THR A 72 -13.32 -25.17 1.36
C THR A 72 -14.32 -24.02 1.44
N LEU A 73 -13.86 -22.77 1.51
CA LEU A 73 -14.76 -21.60 1.55
C LEU A 73 -15.65 -21.52 0.30
N TYR A 74 -15.11 -21.84 -0.88
CA TYR A 74 -15.90 -21.90 -2.11
C TYR A 74 -17.02 -22.95 -2.02
N ARG A 75 -16.71 -24.17 -1.55
CA ARG A 75 -17.70 -25.25 -1.36
C ARG A 75 -18.78 -24.83 -0.38
N MET A 76 -18.40 -24.28 0.77
CA MET A 76 -19.33 -23.81 1.79
C MET A 76 -20.31 -22.77 1.24
N ARG A 77 -19.83 -21.84 0.40
CA ARG A 77 -20.68 -20.83 -0.23
C ARG A 77 -21.60 -21.40 -1.31
N THR A 78 -21.16 -22.46 -2.00
CA THR A 78 -21.88 -23.02 -3.16
C THR A 78 -22.90 -24.07 -2.75
N TYR A 79 -22.58 -24.88 -1.74
CA TYR A 79 -23.36 -26.06 -1.35
C TYR A 79 -23.99 -25.93 0.03
N ASP A 80 -23.33 -25.24 0.96
CA ASP A 80 -23.75 -25.20 2.37
C ASP A 80 -24.43 -23.87 2.76
N ASN A 81 -24.81 -23.06 1.77
CA ASN A 81 -25.43 -21.73 1.92
C ASN A 81 -24.69 -20.81 2.92
N PHE A 82 -23.35 -20.87 2.93
CA PHE A 82 -22.54 -20.03 3.80
C PHE A 82 -22.83 -18.53 3.57
N PRO A 83 -23.08 -17.74 4.61
CA PRO A 83 -23.60 -16.37 4.48
C PRO A 83 -22.60 -15.46 3.78
N TYR A 84 -23.07 -14.69 2.79
CA TYR A 84 -22.25 -13.75 2.05
C TYR A 84 -23.06 -12.54 1.57
N VAL A 85 -22.36 -11.44 1.32
CA VAL A 85 -22.91 -10.19 0.83
C VAL A 85 -22.27 -9.83 -0.51
N LYS A 86 -23.12 -9.62 -1.53
CA LYS A 86 -22.70 -9.10 -2.83
C LYS A 86 -23.05 -7.61 -2.89
N ILE A 87 -22.02 -6.77 -2.88
CA ILE A 87 -22.19 -5.31 -2.96
C ILE A 87 -22.21 -4.91 -4.43
N GLU A 88 -23.22 -4.16 -4.85
CA GLU A 88 -23.30 -3.64 -6.22
C GLU A 88 -22.05 -2.81 -6.56
N GLY A 89 -21.51 -3.01 -7.76
CA GLY A 89 -20.26 -2.38 -8.20
C GLY A 89 -18.97 -3.05 -7.73
N ARG A 90 -19.01 -4.06 -6.84
CA ARG A 90 -17.82 -4.85 -6.46
C ARG A 90 -17.85 -6.25 -7.08
N LYS A 91 -16.73 -6.64 -7.72
CA LYS A 91 -16.54 -8.00 -8.24
C LYS A 91 -16.38 -9.04 -7.13
N SER A 92 -15.79 -8.66 -6.00
CA SER A 92 -15.52 -9.57 -4.89
C SER A 92 -16.71 -9.66 -3.93
N VAL A 93 -17.00 -10.88 -3.50
CA VAL A 93 -17.96 -11.16 -2.43
C VAL A 93 -17.37 -10.78 -1.07
N MET A 94 -18.19 -10.21 -0.20
CA MET A 94 -17.86 -9.83 1.18
C MET A 94 -18.64 -10.70 2.17
N PHE A 95 -18.23 -10.71 3.43
CA PHE A 95 -18.85 -11.55 4.46
C PHE A 95 -19.05 -10.75 5.74
N ASN A 96 -20.25 -10.77 6.30
CA ASN A 96 -20.52 -10.13 7.58
C ASN A 96 -20.12 -11.06 8.73
N LYS A 97 -19.32 -10.55 9.68
CA LYS A 97 -18.80 -11.32 10.80
C LYS A 97 -19.92 -11.93 11.66
N LYS A 98 -20.99 -11.16 11.96
CA LYS A 98 -22.11 -11.63 12.78
C LYS A 98 -22.82 -12.83 12.15
N ASP A 99 -23.05 -12.77 10.85
CA ASP A 99 -23.74 -13.83 10.11
C ASP A 99 -22.89 -15.12 10.08
N ILE A 100 -21.56 -14.98 9.94
CA ILE A 100 -20.63 -16.11 10.04
C ILE A 100 -20.68 -16.74 11.43
N GLU A 101 -20.59 -15.94 12.49
CA GLU A 101 -20.61 -16.42 13.87
C GLU A 101 -21.92 -17.16 14.18
N GLN A 102 -23.06 -16.61 13.73
CA GLN A 102 -24.37 -17.24 13.88
C GLN A 102 -24.47 -18.57 13.11
N TYR A 103 -23.99 -18.60 11.86
CA TYR A 103 -23.97 -19.83 11.05
C TYR A 103 -23.13 -20.92 11.72
N MET A 104 -21.94 -20.57 12.22
CA MET A 104 -21.06 -21.53 12.90
C MET A 104 -21.63 -22.01 14.24
N ALA A 105 -22.33 -21.14 14.98
CA ALA A 105 -23.04 -21.52 16.20
C ALA A 105 -24.16 -22.53 15.91
N ASN A 106 -24.98 -22.29 14.87
CA ASN A 106 -26.05 -23.20 14.45
C ASN A 106 -25.50 -24.56 13.98
N LEU A 107 -24.37 -24.57 13.26
CA LEU A 107 -23.67 -25.80 12.86
C LEU A 107 -23.20 -26.62 14.06
N LYS A 108 -22.73 -25.97 15.12
CA LYS A 108 -22.32 -26.64 16.37
C LYS A 108 -23.54 -27.16 17.15
N ALA A 109 -24.65 -26.42 17.15
CA ALA A 109 -25.89 -26.83 17.80
C ALA A 109 -26.54 -28.04 17.12
N ASN A 110 -26.57 -28.09 15.79
CA ASN A 110 -27.14 -29.20 15.01
C ASN A 110 -26.26 -30.47 14.98
N LYS A 111 -25.03 -30.41 15.50
CA LYS A 111 -24.12 -31.56 15.61
C LYS A 111 -24.17 -32.24 16.99
N ARG A 112 -25.02 -31.77 17.90
CA ARG A 112 -25.35 -32.40 19.18
C ARG A 112 -26.67 -33.14 19.08
#